data_AF-A0A915US49-F1
#
_entry.id   AF-A0A915US49-F1
#
_cell.length_a   1.000
_cell.length_b   1.000
_cell.length_c   1.000
_cell.angle_alpha   90.00
_cell.angle_beta   90.00
_cell.angle_gamma   90.00
#
_symmetry.space_group_name_H-M   'P 1'
#
loop_
_entity.id
_entity.type
_entity.pdbx_description
1 polymer ?
#
loop_
_entity_poly.entity_id
_entity_poly.type
_entity_poly.pdbx_seq_one_letter_code
_entity_poly.pdbx_strand_id
1 'polypeptide(L)'
;MEQIKPHSETTETMQAQETPVLEDGATHEPLTNGASAEAHASAEAAEVIQPRPAPPMDWKRFGAPLAVLMALTLGLALAIQFMPRPKPLQEGKTLDRIPAALGEWSLLEEYPMGEAAFNELKPDEYVARIYVNPSGEQADLSIIAGSHTGAFHNPQVCFRVQNWEFAENESIALNVPEREPIHARFVRLVSLDGQRREAVGIYFYSTPMGYREDTSSARIFLLLARLTGMNQQRAYFVRFLKGASGDAERDRESIKQFAEQALAAMRQTNPEVVR
;
A
#
# COMPACT_ATOMS: atom_id res chain seq x y z
N MET A 1 -62.23 -9.58 -8.19
CA MET A 1 -61.92 -10.39 -9.38
C MET A 1 -60.89 -9.60 -10.15
N GLU A 2 -59.60 -9.76 -9.84
CA GLU A 2 -58.55 -9.06 -10.57
C GLU A 2 -57.31 -9.95 -10.57
N GLN A 3 -57.03 -10.51 -11.74
CA GLN A 3 -55.98 -11.48 -12.00
C GLN A 3 -54.65 -10.74 -12.17
N ILE A 4 -53.65 -11.13 -11.37
CA ILE A 4 -52.26 -10.72 -11.56
C ILE A 4 -51.68 -11.53 -12.73
N LYS A 5 -51.28 -10.82 -13.78
CA LYS A 5 -50.71 -11.34 -15.02
C LYS A 5 -49.17 -11.37 -14.89
N PRO A 6 -48.48 -12.50 -15.15
CA PRO A 6 -47.02 -12.51 -15.12
C PRO A 6 -46.45 -11.92 -16.41
N HIS A 7 -45.45 -11.04 -16.27
CA HIS A 7 -44.67 -10.53 -17.39
C HIS A 7 -43.64 -11.58 -17.83
N SER A 8 -43.68 -11.88 -19.13
CA SER A 8 -42.80 -12.77 -19.87
C SER A 8 -41.38 -12.22 -19.98
N GLU A 9 -40.40 -13.05 -19.65
CA GLU A 9 -38.98 -12.85 -19.97
C GLU A 9 -38.76 -12.93 -21.48
N THR A 10 -38.19 -11.87 -22.06
CA THR A 10 -37.73 -11.87 -23.45
C THR A 10 -36.26 -12.27 -23.46
N THR A 11 -35.99 -13.48 -23.93
CA THR A 11 -34.64 -13.98 -24.24
C THR A 11 -34.14 -13.27 -25.50
N GLU A 12 -33.21 -12.33 -25.36
CA GLU A 12 -32.57 -11.68 -26.50
C GLU A 12 -31.23 -12.35 -26.81
N THR A 13 -31.21 -13.02 -27.96
CA THR A 13 -30.11 -13.76 -28.54
C THR A 13 -29.03 -12.80 -29.01
N MET A 14 -27.89 -12.71 -28.31
CA MET A 14 -26.71 -11.99 -28.78
C MET A 14 -26.04 -12.75 -29.93
N GLN A 15 -26.18 -12.20 -31.14
CA GLN A 15 -25.42 -12.58 -32.32
C GLN A 15 -23.93 -12.22 -32.14
N ALA A 16 -23.07 -13.20 -32.38
CA ALA A 16 -21.63 -12.99 -32.50
C ALA A 16 -21.32 -12.17 -33.75
N GLN A 17 -20.71 -11.00 -33.57
CA GLN A 17 -20.12 -10.23 -34.65
C GLN A 17 -18.67 -10.67 -34.86
N GLU A 18 -18.40 -11.14 -36.06
CA GLU A 18 -17.08 -11.43 -36.61
C GLU A 18 -16.23 -10.16 -36.66
N THR A 19 -15.06 -10.19 -36.02
CA THR A 19 -14.02 -9.17 -36.19
C THR A 19 -13.26 -9.39 -37.50
N PRO A 20 -13.01 -8.32 -38.28
CA PRO A 20 -12.20 -8.40 -39.49
C PRO A 20 -10.71 -8.56 -39.15
N VAL A 21 -10.07 -9.44 -39.92
CA VAL A 21 -8.63 -9.67 -40.00
C VAL A 21 -7.96 -8.38 -40.48
N LEU A 22 -7.11 -7.78 -39.64
CA LEU A 22 -6.17 -6.76 -40.05
C LEU A 22 -4.88 -7.45 -40.51
N GLU A 23 -4.65 -7.44 -41.82
CA GLU A 23 -3.33 -7.55 -42.43
C GLU A 23 -2.48 -6.36 -41.97
N ASP A 24 -1.33 -6.63 -41.36
CA ASP A 24 -0.23 -5.67 -41.37
C ASP A 24 1.05 -6.40 -41.78
N GLY A 25 1.49 -6.06 -43.00
CA GLY A 25 2.76 -6.45 -43.55
C GLY A 25 3.88 -5.69 -42.85
N ALA A 26 4.74 -6.42 -42.14
CA ALA A 26 6.05 -5.96 -41.75
C ALA A 26 7.09 -6.67 -42.63
N THR A 27 7.65 -5.89 -43.55
CA THR A 27 8.80 -6.21 -44.38
C THR A 27 10.00 -6.60 -43.52
N HIS A 28 10.39 -7.88 -43.57
CA HIS A 28 11.69 -8.32 -43.10
C HIS A 28 12.77 -7.84 -44.07
N GLU A 29 13.59 -6.86 -43.66
CA GLU A 29 14.86 -6.60 -44.31
C GLU A 29 15.84 -7.76 -44.03
N PRO A 30 16.43 -8.38 -45.06
CA PRO A 30 17.54 -9.29 -44.87
C PRO A 30 18.82 -8.47 -44.70
N LEU A 31 19.38 -8.45 -43.49
CA LEU A 31 20.74 -7.97 -43.26
C LEU A 31 21.73 -8.94 -43.92
N THR A 32 22.09 -8.61 -45.15
CA THR A 32 23.25 -9.16 -45.85
C THR A 32 24.50 -8.52 -45.27
N ASN A 33 25.30 -9.28 -44.53
CA ASN A 33 26.70 -8.96 -44.34
C ASN A 33 27.52 -10.18 -44.75
N GLY A 34 27.89 -10.17 -46.04
CA GLY A 34 29.00 -10.97 -46.54
C GLY A 34 30.29 -10.38 -45.98
N ALA A 35 30.99 -11.17 -45.18
CA ALA A 35 32.39 -10.96 -44.90
C ALA A 35 33.11 -12.28 -45.19
N SER A 36 34.03 -12.16 -46.12
CA SER A 36 34.80 -13.21 -46.78
C SER A 36 35.53 -14.12 -45.78
N ALA A 37 35.47 -15.41 -46.07
CA ALA A 37 36.29 -16.43 -45.46
C ALA A 37 37.76 -16.26 -45.89
N GLU A 38 38.62 -15.82 -44.98
CA GLU A 38 40.04 -16.14 -45.01
C GLU A 38 40.31 -17.19 -43.93
N ALA A 39 40.40 -18.44 -44.37
CA ALA A 39 40.75 -19.58 -43.55
C ALA A 39 42.26 -19.54 -43.24
N HIS A 40 42.63 -18.83 -42.18
CA HIS A 40 43.90 -19.06 -41.49
C HIS A 40 43.72 -20.23 -40.52
N ALA A 41 44.02 -21.43 -41.00
CA ALA A 41 44.19 -22.63 -40.19
C ALA A 41 45.41 -22.45 -39.27
N SER A 42 45.18 -21.85 -38.10
CA SER A 42 46.07 -22.00 -36.95
C SER A 42 45.59 -23.22 -36.18
N ALA A 43 46.38 -24.29 -36.22
CA ALA A 43 46.21 -25.45 -35.36
C ALA A 43 46.52 -25.03 -33.91
N GLU A 44 45.57 -24.38 -33.24
CA GLU A 44 45.56 -24.30 -31.79
C GLU A 44 45.24 -25.69 -31.27
N ALA A 45 46.26 -26.34 -30.72
CA ALA A 45 46.12 -27.56 -29.97
C ALA A 45 45.02 -27.36 -28.92
N ALA A 46 43.95 -28.15 -29.01
CA ALA A 46 42.94 -28.24 -27.98
C ALA A 46 43.62 -28.76 -26.71
N GLU A 47 44.13 -27.83 -25.90
CA GLU A 47 44.64 -28.10 -24.56
C GLU A 47 43.44 -28.62 -23.75
N VAL A 48 43.41 -29.94 -23.55
CA VAL A 48 42.44 -30.60 -22.71
C VAL A 48 42.60 -30.02 -21.31
N ILE A 49 41.75 -29.06 -20.96
CA ILE A 49 41.70 -28.44 -19.63
C ILE A 49 41.27 -29.53 -18.65
N GLN A 50 42.25 -30.26 -18.12
CA GLN A 50 42.06 -31.19 -17.03
C GLN A 50 41.54 -30.40 -15.82
N PRO A 51 40.36 -30.70 -15.27
CA PRO A 51 39.84 -29.99 -14.11
C PRO A 51 40.84 -30.18 -12.97
N ARG A 52 41.47 -29.08 -12.53
CA ARG A 52 42.39 -29.14 -11.40
C ARG A 52 41.62 -29.66 -10.19
N PRO A 53 42.17 -30.65 -9.44
CA PRO A 53 41.53 -31.14 -8.23
C PRO A 53 41.34 -29.97 -7.27
N ALA A 54 40.11 -29.83 -6.74
CA ALA A 54 39.82 -28.77 -5.80
C ALA A 54 40.79 -28.87 -4.60
N PRO A 55 41.37 -27.74 -4.15
CA PRO A 55 42.27 -27.76 -3.01
C PRO A 55 41.53 -28.30 -1.77
N PRO A 56 42.23 -29.02 -0.87
CA PRO A 56 41.60 -29.54 0.34
C PRO A 56 41.04 -28.39 1.17
N MET A 57 39.77 -28.52 1.57
CA MET A 57 39.07 -27.50 2.34
C MET A 57 39.72 -27.35 3.72
N ASP A 58 40.40 -26.22 3.96
CA ASP A 58 41.08 -25.94 5.23
C ASP A 58 40.06 -25.60 6.32
N TRP A 59 39.48 -26.63 6.96
CA TRP A 59 38.45 -26.50 7.98
C TRP A 59 38.87 -25.64 9.17
N LYS A 60 40.17 -25.40 9.40
CA LYS A 60 40.64 -24.52 10.48
C LYS A 60 40.39 -23.05 10.15
N ARG A 61 40.46 -22.67 8.87
CA ARG A 61 40.16 -21.30 8.40
C ARG A 61 38.67 -21.01 8.38
N PHE A 62 37.84 -22.03 8.14
CA PHE A 62 36.38 -21.87 8.09
C PHE A 62 35.68 -22.17 9.42
N GLY A 63 36.28 -22.95 10.31
CA GLY A 63 35.65 -23.37 11.57
C GLY A 63 35.39 -22.21 12.53
N ALA A 64 36.34 -21.29 12.70
CA ALA A 64 36.18 -20.12 13.56
C ALA A 64 35.07 -19.16 13.09
N PRO A 65 35.05 -18.67 11.83
CA PRO A 65 33.97 -17.80 11.37
C PRO A 65 32.61 -18.52 11.37
N LEU A 66 32.56 -19.82 11.06
CA LEU A 66 31.32 -20.60 11.13
C LEU A 66 30.81 -20.74 12.57
N ALA A 67 31.68 -20.99 13.54
CA ALA A 67 31.30 -21.06 14.95
C ALA A 67 30.81 -19.71 15.49
N VAL A 68 31.46 -18.60 15.11
CA VAL A 68 30.99 -17.25 15.44
C VAL A 68 29.62 -16.97 14.83
N LEU A 69 29.43 -17.29 13.55
CA LEU A 69 28.14 -17.12 12.90
C LEU A 69 27.05 -17.95 13.57
N MET A 70 27.32 -19.22 13.90
CA MET A 70 26.38 -20.08 14.63
C MET A 70 26.06 -19.54 16.03
N ALA A 71 27.05 -19.03 16.75
CA ALA A 71 26.83 -18.44 18.07
C ALA A 71 25.97 -17.17 17.97
N LEU A 72 26.20 -16.32 16.96
CA LEU A 72 25.40 -15.13 16.71
C LEU A 72 23.96 -15.48 16.31
N THR A 73 23.75 -16.45 15.42
CA THR A 73 22.41 -16.88 15.01
C THR A 73 21.65 -17.56 16.13
N LEU A 74 22.31 -18.42 16.92
CA LEU A 74 21.71 -19.04 18.10
C LEU A 74 21.38 -17.99 19.18
N GLY A 75 22.30 -17.06 19.44
CA GLY A 75 22.08 -15.94 20.35
C GLY A 75 20.90 -15.07 19.92
N LEU A 76 20.78 -14.76 18.63
CA LEU A 76 19.64 -14.02 18.08
C LEU A 76 18.34 -14.81 18.20
N ALA A 77 18.34 -16.11 17.89
CA ALA A 77 17.17 -16.96 18.01
C ALA A 77 16.67 -17.06 19.47
N LEU A 78 17.59 -17.23 20.43
CA LEU A 78 17.28 -17.21 21.85
C LEU A 78 16.75 -15.84 22.28
N ALA A 79 17.39 -14.75 21.85
CA ALA A 79 16.91 -13.40 22.14
C ALA A 79 15.48 -13.19 21.64
N ILE A 80 15.16 -13.61 20.41
CA ILE A 80 13.79 -13.54 19.85
C ILE A 80 12.81 -14.39 20.65
N GLN A 81 13.20 -15.62 21.03
CA GLN A 81 12.33 -16.55 21.75
C GLN A 81 11.99 -16.07 23.16
N PHE A 82 12.95 -15.43 23.84
CA PHE A 82 12.79 -14.93 25.20
C PHE A 82 12.39 -13.46 25.28
N MET A 83 12.35 -12.73 24.16
CA MET A 83 11.87 -11.35 24.14
C MET A 83 10.39 -11.34 24.55
N PRO A 84 10.00 -10.58 25.60
CA PRO A 84 8.62 -10.51 26.04
C PRO A 84 7.73 -10.13 24.86
N ARG A 85 6.73 -10.96 24.56
CA ARG A 85 5.71 -10.57 23.59
C ARG A 85 5.01 -9.34 24.17
N PRO A 86 5.00 -8.18 23.48
CA PRO A 86 4.15 -7.08 23.88
C PRO A 86 2.75 -7.63 24.01
N LYS A 87 2.16 -7.40 25.19
CA LYS A 87 0.73 -7.62 25.35
C LYS A 87 0.05 -6.66 24.37
N PRO A 88 -0.93 -7.13 23.58
CA PRO A 88 -1.76 -6.20 22.80
C PRO A 88 -2.23 -5.12 23.77
N LEU A 89 -2.07 -3.86 23.34
CA LEU A 89 -2.53 -2.73 24.14
C LEU A 89 -4.00 -2.94 24.44
N GLN A 90 -4.40 -2.71 25.69
CA GLN A 90 -5.81 -2.77 26.06
C GLN A 90 -6.62 -1.91 25.08
N GLU A 91 -7.79 -2.45 24.72
CA GLU A 91 -8.82 -1.80 23.93
C GLU A 91 -9.02 -0.36 24.45
N GLY A 92 -8.44 0.58 23.71
CA GLY A 92 -8.65 1.99 23.93
C GLY A 92 -9.52 2.45 22.80
N LYS A 93 -10.67 3.04 23.12
CA LYS A 93 -11.57 3.77 22.22
C LYS A 93 -10.96 5.10 21.83
N THR A 94 -9.77 5.04 21.24
CA THR A 94 -9.01 6.22 20.86
C THR A 94 -9.67 6.88 19.66
N LEU A 95 -9.99 6.09 18.63
CA LEU A 95 -10.62 6.54 17.40
C LEU A 95 -12.10 6.92 17.59
N ASP A 96 -12.77 6.43 18.65
CA ASP A 96 -14.12 6.89 19.03
C ASP A 96 -14.18 8.41 19.31
N ARG A 97 -13.03 9.05 19.61
CA ARG A 97 -12.94 10.49 19.91
C ARG A 97 -12.87 11.38 18.68
N ILE A 98 -12.81 10.81 17.48
CA ILE A 98 -12.78 11.59 16.26
C ILE A 98 -14.05 12.44 16.19
N PRO A 99 -13.97 13.75 15.98
CA PRO A 99 -15.14 14.61 15.97
C PRO A 99 -16.14 14.25 14.86
N ALA A 100 -17.43 14.42 15.16
CA ALA A 100 -18.48 14.36 14.14
C ALA A 100 -18.48 15.59 13.21
N ALA A 101 -17.80 16.67 13.58
CA ALA A 101 -17.63 17.87 12.76
C ALA A 101 -16.14 18.17 12.54
N LEU A 102 -15.74 18.34 11.30
CA LEU A 102 -14.35 18.60 10.88
C LEU A 102 -14.33 19.88 10.04
N GLY A 103 -14.16 21.04 10.68
CA GLY A 103 -14.30 22.32 10.00
C GLY A 103 -15.73 22.53 9.50
N GLU A 104 -15.90 22.66 8.18
CA GLU A 104 -17.22 22.79 7.53
C GLU A 104 -17.89 21.43 7.25
N TRP A 105 -17.17 20.32 7.47
CA TRP A 105 -17.65 18.98 7.19
C TRP A 105 -18.41 18.40 8.37
N SER A 106 -19.49 17.68 8.11
CA SER A 106 -20.30 16.99 9.10
C SER A 106 -20.37 15.49 8.80
N LEU A 107 -20.39 14.67 9.86
CA LEU A 107 -20.48 13.22 9.74
C LEU A 107 -21.80 12.84 9.06
N LEU A 108 -21.69 12.16 7.91
CA LEU A 108 -22.83 11.61 7.19
C LEU A 108 -23.09 10.17 7.62
N GLU A 109 -22.04 9.35 7.65
CA GLU A 109 -22.14 7.91 7.93
C GLU A 109 -20.86 7.40 8.60
N GLU A 110 -21.00 6.46 9.53
CA GLU A 110 -19.92 5.59 10.01
C GLU A 110 -20.25 4.16 9.59
N TYR A 111 -19.28 3.46 8.99
CA TYR A 111 -19.51 2.12 8.44
C TYR A 111 -18.45 1.13 8.91
N PRO A 112 -18.79 -0.17 9.03
CA PRO A 112 -17.83 -1.18 9.47
C PRO A 112 -16.80 -1.48 8.38
N MET A 113 -15.58 -1.83 8.81
CA MET A 113 -14.58 -2.39 7.91
C MET A 113 -15.09 -3.73 7.35
N GLY A 114 -14.87 -3.98 6.06
CA GLY A 114 -15.23 -5.26 5.45
C GLY A 114 -14.54 -6.43 6.13
N GLU A 115 -15.26 -7.53 6.32
CA GLU A 115 -14.80 -8.70 7.08
C GLU A 115 -13.47 -9.27 6.56
N ALA A 116 -13.28 -9.33 5.25
CA ALA A 116 -12.02 -9.78 4.65
C ALA A 116 -10.84 -8.89 5.04
N ALA A 117 -11.01 -7.57 5.03
CA ALA A 117 -9.97 -6.62 5.44
C ALA A 117 -9.72 -6.70 6.95
N PHE A 118 -10.76 -6.85 7.77
CA PHE A 118 -10.64 -7.01 9.21
C PHE A 118 -9.87 -8.30 9.57
N ASN A 119 -10.20 -9.42 8.94
CA ASN A 119 -9.56 -10.72 9.18
C ASN A 119 -8.10 -10.76 8.72
N GLU A 120 -7.78 -10.05 7.64
CA GLU A 120 -6.42 -9.97 7.11
C GLU A 120 -5.55 -9.04 7.96
N LEU A 121 -6.02 -7.81 8.23
CA LEU A 121 -5.24 -6.79 8.92
C LEU A 121 -5.19 -7.01 10.43
N LYS A 122 -6.25 -7.59 11.02
CA LYS A 122 -6.44 -7.76 12.47
C LYS A 122 -6.09 -6.49 13.25
N PRO A 123 -6.72 -5.35 12.90
CA PRO A 123 -6.34 -4.08 13.51
C PRO A 123 -6.63 -4.06 15.01
N ASP A 124 -5.87 -3.27 15.77
CA ASP A 124 -6.16 -3.05 17.19
C ASP A 124 -7.46 -2.22 17.34
N GLU A 125 -7.68 -1.28 16.42
CA GLU A 125 -8.83 -0.39 16.35
C GLU A 125 -8.96 0.14 14.92
N TYR A 126 -10.18 0.47 14.48
CA TYR A 126 -10.39 1.16 13.21
C TYR A 126 -11.57 2.12 13.29
N VAL A 127 -11.58 3.10 12.38
CA VAL A 127 -12.74 3.92 12.08
C VAL A 127 -12.85 4.10 10.57
N ALA A 128 -14.06 4.16 10.05
CA ALA A 128 -14.34 4.50 8.66
C ALA A 128 -15.60 5.35 8.60
N ARG A 129 -15.47 6.58 8.13
CA ARG A 129 -16.51 7.60 8.19
C ARG A 129 -16.59 8.39 6.90
N ILE A 130 -17.79 8.66 6.44
CA ILE A 130 -18.08 9.58 5.34
C ILE A 130 -18.52 10.90 5.95
N TYR A 131 -17.90 11.98 5.50
CA TYR A 131 -18.25 13.34 5.86
C TYR A 131 -18.83 14.07 4.65
N VAL A 132 -19.72 15.03 4.89
CA VAL A 132 -20.35 15.86 3.86
C VAL A 132 -20.20 17.35 4.20
N ASN A 133 -19.91 18.17 3.20
CA ASN A 133 -19.84 19.63 3.34
C ASN A 133 -21.14 20.33 2.89
N PRO A 134 -21.30 21.66 3.09
CA PRO A 134 -22.51 22.39 2.69
C PRO A 134 -22.79 22.40 1.17
N SER A 135 -21.79 22.08 0.34
CA SER A 135 -21.97 21.96 -1.11
C SER A 135 -22.42 20.56 -1.55
N GLY A 136 -22.57 19.62 -0.60
CA GLY A 136 -23.01 18.24 -0.85
C GLY A 136 -21.87 17.31 -1.28
N GLU A 137 -20.63 17.79 -1.29
CA GLU A 137 -19.45 16.98 -1.56
C GLU A 137 -19.20 16.02 -0.39
N GLN A 138 -18.79 14.79 -0.70
CA GLN A 138 -18.51 13.75 0.28
C GLN A 138 -17.03 13.36 0.28
N ALA A 139 -16.49 13.10 1.47
CA ALA A 139 -15.14 12.60 1.66
C ALA A 139 -15.10 11.50 2.73
N ASP A 140 -14.39 10.42 2.42
CA ASP A 140 -14.12 9.29 3.30
C ASP A 140 -12.87 9.56 4.14
N LEU A 141 -12.98 9.34 5.45
CA LEU A 141 -11.89 9.25 6.39
C LEU A 141 -11.84 7.81 6.93
N SER A 142 -10.70 7.15 6.74
CA SER A 142 -10.43 5.85 7.37
C SER A 142 -9.13 5.90 8.16
N ILE A 143 -9.17 5.40 9.39
CA ILE A 143 -8.00 5.26 10.25
C ILE A 143 -7.94 3.83 10.76
N ILE A 144 -6.76 3.22 10.66
CA ILE A 144 -6.47 1.88 11.15
C ILE A 144 -5.33 1.99 12.16
N ALA A 145 -5.58 1.55 13.40
CA ALA A 145 -4.55 1.46 14.44
C ALA A 145 -3.99 0.03 14.50
N GLY A 146 -2.67 -0.07 14.70
CA GLY A 146 -2.00 -1.36 14.75
C GLY A 146 -0.70 -1.37 15.55
N SER A 147 -0.55 -2.40 16.37
CA SER A 147 0.62 -2.66 17.22
C SER A 147 1.57 -3.70 16.61
N HIS A 148 1.26 -4.23 15.43
CA HIS A 148 2.08 -5.19 14.70
C HIS A 148 2.20 -4.82 13.21
N THR A 149 3.28 -5.27 12.58
CA THR A 149 3.58 -4.96 11.16
C THR A 149 2.56 -5.51 10.18
N GLY A 150 1.86 -6.59 10.56
CA GLY A 150 0.76 -7.18 9.79
C GLY A 150 -0.48 -6.27 9.67
N ALA A 151 -0.67 -5.30 10.57
CA ALA A 151 -1.82 -4.41 10.55
C ALA A 151 -1.79 -3.39 9.39
N PHE A 152 -0.67 -3.29 8.69
CA PHE A 152 -0.44 -2.28 7.65
C PHE A 152 0.00 -2.94 6.36
N HIS A 153 -0.85 -2.93 5.35
CA HIS A 153 -0.54 -3.43 4.00
C HIS A 153 -0.22 -2.29 3.04
N ASN A 154 0.43 -2.62 1.91
CA ASN A 154 0.70 -1.62 0.88
C ASN A 154 -0.61 -1.19 0.21
N PRO A 155 -0.98 0.11 0.25
CA PRO A 155 -2.21 0.59 -0.36
C PRO A 155 -2.30 0.27 -1.85
N GLN A 156 -1.17 0.30 -2.59
CA GLN A 156 -1.15 -0.03 -4.02
C GLN A 156 -1.65 -1.44 -4.30
N VAL A 157 -1.30 -2.40 -3.44
CA VAL A 157 -1.77 -3.79 -3.57
C VAL A 157 -3.25 -3.85 -3.23
N CYS A 158 -3.67 -3.21 -2.13
CA CYS A 158 -5.06 -3.25 -1.66
C CYS A 158 -6.03 -2.63 -2.69
N PHE A 159 -5.65 -1.50 -3.30
CA PHE A 159 -6.45 -0.82 -4.32
C PHE A 159 -6.51 -1.63 -5.62
N ARG A 160 -5.41 -2.26 -6.05
CA ARG A 160 -5.40 -3.11 -7.24
C ARG A 160 -6.34 -4.31 -7.13
N VAL A 161 -6.37 -4.95 -5.96
CA VAL A 161 -7.32 -6.05 -5.68
C VAL A 161 -8.77 -5.56 -5.72
N GLN A 162 -9.01 -4.28 -5.44
CA GLN A 162 -10.31 -3.62 -5.56
C GLN A 162 -10.58 -3.03 -6.95
N ASN A 163 -9.80 -3.43 -7.97
CA ASN A 163 -9.89 -2.94 -9.34
C ASN A 163 -9.61 -1.44 -9.50
N TRP A 164 -8.69 -0.88 -8.71
CA TRP A 164 -8.19 0.48 -8.89
C TRP A 164 -6.72 0.49 -9.31
N GLU A 165 -6.37 1.41 -10.21
CA GLU A 165 -5.00 1.68 -10.62
C GLU A 165 -4.61 3.11 -10.27
N PHE A 166 -3.32 3.34 -9.97
CA PHE A 166 -2.79 4.64 -9.60
C PHE A 166 -2.40 5.38 -10.88
N ALA A 167 -3.16 6.40 -11.25
CA ALA A 167 -2.81 7.31 -12.34
C ALA A 167 -1.80 8.38 -11.89
N GLU A 168 -1.83 8.76 -10.61
CA GLU A 168 -0.83 9.64 -9.97
C GLU A 168 -0.46 9.10 -8.59
N ASN A 169 0.79 9.35 -8.20
CA ASN A 169 1.32 9.00 -6.88
C ASN A 169 2.50 9.91 -6.53
N GLU A 170 2.26 10.92 -5.72
CA GLU A 170 3.26 11.94 -5.38
C GLU A 170 3.29 12.22 -3.88
N SER A 171 4.41 12.73 -3.41
CA SER A 171 4.56 13.21 -2.04
C SER A 171 3.99 14.62 -1.92
N ILE A 172 3.20 14.85 -0.88
CA ILE A 172 2.65 16.16 -0.54
C ILE A 172 2.88 16.48 0.94
N ALA A 173 2.73 17.75 1.30
CA ALA A 173 2.77 18.21 2.68
C ALA A 173 1.38 18.68 3.11
N LEU A 174 0.92 18.21 4.27
CA LEU A 174 -0.31 18.66 4.91
C LEU A 174 0.04 19.61 6.05
N ASN A 175 -0.53 20.81 6.03
CA ASN A 175 -0.32 21.82 7.05
C ASN A 175 -1.34 21.65 8.16
N VAL A 176 -0.86 21.40 9.37
CA VAL A 176 -1.68 21.34 10.58
C VAL A 176 -1.26 22.50 11.50
N PRO A 177 -2.19 23.33 12.00
CA PRO A 177 -1.83 24.47 12.85
C PRO A 177 -0.95 24.08 14.05
N GLU A 178 0.10 24.87 14.26
CA GLU A 178 1.09 24.72 15.35
C GLU A 178 1.84 23.36 15.33
N ARG A 179 1.94 22.72 14.17
CA ARG A 179 2.71 21.48 13.95
C ARG A 179 3.64 21.61 12.75
N GLU A 180 4.64 20.72 12.70
CA GLU A 180 5.40 20.52 11.47
C GLU A 180 4.51 19.92 10.38
N PRO A 181 4.77 20.23 9.09
CA PRO A 181 4.00 19.65 8.00
C PRO A 181 4.07 18.12 7.99
N ILE A 182 2.93 17.47 7.79
CA ILE A 182 2.84 16.01 7.68
C ILE A 182 3.12 15.62 6.24
N HIS A 183 4.18 14.83 6.02
CA HIS A 183 4.47 14.24 4.72
C HIS A 183 3.53 13.07 4.44
N ALA A 184 2.79 13.16 3.34
CA ALA A 184 1.78 12.20 2.93
C ALA A 184 1.90 11.88 1.43
N ARG A 185 1.23 10.81 0.99
CA ARG A 185 1.04 10.52 -0.44
C ARG A 185 -0.28 11.04 -0.93
N PHE A 186 -0.27 11.80 -2.01
CA PHE A 186 -1.43 12.05 -2.84
C PHE A 186 -1.52 10.99 -3.93
N VAL A 187 -2.74 10.56 -4.24
CA VAL A 187 -3.02 9.58 -5.28
C VAL A 187 -4.23 9.98 -6.11
N ARG A 188 -4.16 9.74 -7.42
CA ARG A 188 -5.33 9.66 -8.29
C ARG A 188 -5.54 8.21 -8.69
N LEU A 189 -6.75 7.72 -8.51
CA LEU A 189 -7.17 6.35 -8.75
C LEU A 189 -8.14 6.30 -9.92
N VAL A 190 -7.91 5.36 -10.84
CA VAL A 190 -8.78 5.08 -11.98
C VAL A 190 -9.32 3.65 -11.85
N SER A 191 -10.60 3.47 -12.12
CA SER A 191 -11.25 2.15 -12.03
C SER A 191 -10.91 1.28 -13.25
N LEU A 192 -10.58 0.02 -12.99
CA LEU A 192 -10.26 -1.00 -13.99
C LEU A 192 -11.49 -1.79 -14.47
N ASP A 193 -12.64 -1.61 -13.82
CA ASP A 193 -13.90 -2.33 -14.09
C ASP A 193 -14.71 -1.80 -15.30
N GLY A 194 -14.11 -0.91 -16.10
CA GLY A 194 -14.74 -0.32 -17.28
C GLY A 194 -15.76 0.78 -17.00
N GLN A 195 -16.12 1.06 -15.73
CA GLN A 195 -17.09 2.09 -15.36
C GLN A 195 -16.54 3.52 -15.35
N ARG A 196 -15.27 3.72 -15.79
CA ARG A 196 -14.56 5.02 -15.83
C ARG A 196 -14.77 5.86 -14.56
N ARG A 197 -14.76 5.22 -13.39
CA ARG A 197 -14.81 5.92 -12.10
C ARG A 197 -13.41 6.40 -11.74
N GLU A 198 -13.33 7.59 -11.18
CA GLU A 198 -12.09 8.18 -10.69
C GLU A 198 -12.27 8.62 -9.24
N ALA A 199 -11.18 8.56 -8.48
CA ALA A 199 -11.11 9.02 -7.11
C ALA A 199 -9.77 9.69 -6.85
N VAL A 200 -9.73 10.63 -5.91
CA VAL A 200 -8.48 11.19 -5.40
C VAL A 200 -8.39 10.91 -3.91
N GLY A 201 -7.17 10.70 -3.42
CA GLY A 201 -6.95 10.36 -2.04
C GLY A 201 -5.62 10.84 -1.51
N ILE A 202 -5.54 10.89 -0.19
CA ILE A 202 -4.33 11.19 0.55
C ILE A 202 -4.15 10.12 1.62
N TYR A 203 -2.94 9.60 1.80
CA TYR A 203 -2.66 8.70 2.92
C TYR A 203 -1.28 8.93 3.52
N PHE A 204 -1.15 8.58 4.79
CA PHE A 204 0.12 8.54 5.51
C PHE A 204 0.04 7.57 6.70
N TYR A 205 1.18 7.36 7.34
CA TYR A 205 1.33 6.57 8.56
C TYR A 205 1.83 7.47 9.69
N SER A 206 1.15 7.47 10.83
CA SER A 206 1.64 8.07 12.08
C SER A 206 2.30 6.99 12.92
N THR A 207 3.63 7.03 13.02
CA THR A 207 4.41 6.04 13.77
C THR A 207 4.98 6.65 15.05
N PRO A 208 5.41 5.84 16.03
CA PRO A 208 6.00 6.36 17.26
C PRO A 208 7.28 7.19 17.03
N MET A 209 7.88 7.10 15.84
CA MET A 209 9.06 7.87 15.43
C MET A 209 8.76 8.83 14.27
N GLY A 210 7.51 9.31 14.16
CA GLY A 210 7.09 10.34 13.21
C GLY A 210 6.28 9.80 12.02
N TYR A 211 5.98 10.69 11.08
CA TYR A 211 5.12 10.42 9.94
C TYR A 211 5.86 9.73 8.79
N ARG A 212 5.20 8.81 8.11
CA ARG A 212 5.73 8.09 6.95
C ARG A 212 4.71 8.08 5.82
N GLU A 213 5.20 8.16 4.59
CA GLU A 213 4.37 8.18 3.39
C GLU A 213 4.29 6.79 2.71
N ASP A 214 5.06 5.80 3.19
CA ASP A 214 5.09 4.44 2.64
C ASP A 214 5.03 3.36 3.73
N THR A 215 4.52 2.19 3.35
CA THR A 215 4.31 1.05 4.26
C THR A 215 5.61 0.44 4.77
N SER A 216 6.66 0.42 3.95
CA SER A 216 7.92 -0.26 4.29
C SER A 216 8.63 0.47 5.42
N SER A 217 8.76 1.79 5.30
CA SER A 217 9.35 2.63 6.35
C SER A 217 8.49 2.62 7.61
N ALA A 218 7.15 2.65 7.48
CA ALA A 218 6.24 2.54 8.62
C ALA A 218 6.42 1.22 9.40
N ARG A 219 6.55 0.08 8.70
CA ARG A 219 6.81 -1.24 9.31
C ARG A 219 8.18 -1.31 9.98
N ILE A 220 9.22 -0.77 9.34
CA ILE A 220 10.57 -0.69 9.94
C ILE A 220 10.51 0.12 11.23
N PHE A 221 9.78 1.24 11.22
CA PHE A 221 9.68 2.13 12.36
C PHE A 221 8.90 1.50 13.51
N LEU A 222 7.83 0.75 13.21
CA LEU A 222 7.12 0.00 14.22
C LEU A 222 7.99 -1.11 14.84
N LEU A 223 8.80 -1.80 14.02
CA LEU A 223 9.74 -2.81 14.50
C LEU A 223 10.81 -2.18 15.41
N LEU A 224 11.42 -1.07 14.99
CA LEU A 224 12.42 -0.35 15.77
C LEU A 224 11.84 0.16 17.10
N ALA A 225 10.64 0.73 17.09
CA ALA A 225 9.95 1.16 18.31
C ALA A 225 9.79 0.00 19.31
N ARG A 226 9.53 -1.21 18.82
CA ARG A 226 9.44 -2.41 19.65
C ARG A 226 10.79 -2.92 20.16
N LEU A 227 11.88 -2.67 19.43
CA LEU A 227 13.22 -3.03 19.88
C LEU A 227 13.74 -2.03 20.93
N THR A 228 13.33 -0.76 20.86
CA THR A 228 13.73 0.30 21.79
C THR A 228 12.87 0.39 23.04
N GLY A 229 11.91 -0.52 23.25
CA GLY A 229 11.07 -0.57 24.45
C GLY A 229 9.80 0.28 24.37
N MET A 230 9.49 0.89 23.22
CA MET A 230 8.23 1.61 22.96
C MET A 230 7.09 0.67 22.60
N ASN A 231 7.09 -0.54 23.18
CA ASN A 231 6.29 -1.69 22.76
C ASN A 231 4.77 -1.50 23.00
N GLN A 232 4.41 -0.42 23.69
CA GLN A 232 3.06 0.02 24.00
C GLN A 232 2.55 1.12 23.04
N GLN A 233 3.26 1.40 21.95
CA GLN A 233 2.85 2.43 20.99
C GLN A 233 2.23 1.79 19.75
N ARG A 234 1.05 2.28 19.35
CA ARG A 234 0.43 1.95 18.06
C ARG A 234 1.02 2.84 16.96
N ALA A 235 1.06 2.30 15.76
CA ALA A 235 1.08 3.12 14.55
C ALA A 235 -0.36 3.28 14.03
N TYR A 236 -0.57 4.28 13.19
CA TYR A 236 -1.85 4.56 12.55
C TYR A 236 -1.64 4.70 11.05
N PHE A 237 -2.47 4.03 10.25
CA PHE A 237 -2.63 4.35 8.85
C PHE A 237 -3.83 5.28 8.72
N VAL A 238 -3.64 6.45 8.13
CA VAL A 238 -4.67 7.47 7.94
C VAL A 238 -4.88 7.66 6.44
N ARG A 239 -6.14 7.59 5.99
CA ARG A 239 -6.53 7.75 4.60
C ARG A 239 -7.70 8.70 4.48
N PHE A 240 -7.61 9.60 3.51
CA PHE A 240 -8.67 10.43 3.01
C PHE A 240 -8.95 10.05 1.56
N LEU A 241 -10.22 9.94 1.17
CA LEU A 241 -10.59 9.59 -0.21
C LEU A 241 -11.87 10.35 -0.61
N LYS A 242 -11.96 10.79 -1.85
CA LYS A 242 -13.20 11.31 -2.44
C LYS A 242 -13.34 10.87 -3.88
N GLY A 243 -14.57 10.84 -4.38
CA GLY A 243 -14.82 10.70 -5.83
C GLY A 243 -14.30 11.91 -6.59
N ALA A 244 -13.79 11.71 -7.81
CA ALA A 244 -13.38 12.81 -8.65
C ALA A 244 -14.60 13.54 -9.25
N SER A 245 -14.52 14.86 -9.31
CA SER A 245 -15.51 15.73 -9.97
C SER A 245 -15.21 15.95 -11.46
N GLY A 246 -14.02 15.53 -11.91
CA GLY A 246 -13.53 15.71 -13.29
C GLY A 246 -12.61 16.91 -13.47
N ASP A 247 -12.41 17.71 -12.42
CA ASP A 247 -11.41 18.78 -12.35
C ASP A 247 -10.30 18.37 -11.38
N ALA A 248 -9.17 17.92 -11.93
CA ALA A 248 -8.07 17.33 -11.17
C ALA A 248 -7.47 18.28 -10.13
N GLU A 249 -7.31 19.57 -10.47
CA GLU A 249 -6.72 20.55 -9.54
C GLU A 249 -7.70 20.89 -8.41
N ARG A 250 -8.98 21.07 -8.75
CA ARG A 250 -10.02 21.28 -7.73
C ARG A 250 -10.16 20.07 -6.81
N ASP A 251 -10.09 18.86 -7.37
CA ASP A 251 -10.19 17.63 -6.59
C ASP A 251 -9.01 17.46 -5.63
N ARG A 252 -7.79 17.71 -6.12
CA ARG A 252 -6.56 17.69 -5.33
C ARG A 252 -6.60 18.70 -4.18
N GLU A 253 -7.00 19.93 -4.47
CA GLU A 253 -7.08 20.97 -3.45
C GLU A 253 -8.19 20.68 -2.43
N SER A 254 -9.37 20.23 -2.89
CA SER A 254 -10.48 19.90 -1.99
C SER A 254 -10.12 18.75 -1.03
N ILE A 255 -9.52 17.66 -1.52
CA ILE A 255 -9.14 16.53 -0.64
C ILE A 255 -8.02 16.94 0.34
N LYS A 256 -7.10 17.81 -0.09
CA LYS A 256 -6.07 18.37 0.79
C LYS A 256 -6.68 19.24 1.88
N GLN A 257 -7.60 20.13 1.54
CA GLN A 257 -8.30 20.96 2.52
C GLN A 257 -9.10 20.12 3.52
N PHE A 258 -9.82 19.10 3.06
CA PHE A 258 -10.50 18.15 3.93
C PHE A 258 -9.53 17.46 4.89
N ALA A 259 -8.40 16.94 4.38
CA ALA A 259 -7.39 16.29 5.19
C ALA A 259 -6.82 17.23 6.27
N GLU A 260 -6.48 18.48 5.91
CA GLU A 260 -5.94 19.47 6.84
C GLU A 260 -6.97 19.87 7.92
N GLN A 261 -8.25 20.08 7.54
CA GLN A 261 -9.33 20.36 8.49
C GLN A 261 -9.58 19.19 9.44
N ALA A 262 -9.57 17.96 8.91
CA ALA A 262 -9.70 16.75 9.70
C ALA A 262 -8.57 16.61 10.73
N LEU A 263 -7.32 16.78 10.29
CA LEU A 263 -6.14 16.70 11.15
C LEU A 263 -6.13 17.82 12.20
N ALA A 264 -6.53 19.04 11.83
CA ALA A 264 -6.63 20.16 12.76
C ALA A 264 -7.67 19.89 13.87
N ALA A 265 -8.83 19.33 13.52
CA ALA A 265 -9.87 18.97 14.48
C ALA A 265 -9.43 17.79 15.38
N MET A 266 -8.77 16.79 14.80
CA MET A 266 -8.25 15.61 15.52
C MET A 266 -7.06 15.93 16.43
N ARG A 267 -6.39 17.07 16.25
CA ARG A 267 -5.20 17.44 17.05
C ARG A 267 -5.43 17.39 18.56
N GLN A 268 -6.61 17.80 19.02
CA GLN A 268 -6.94 17.83 20.45
C GLN A 268 -7.58 16.53 20.94
N THR A 269 -8.34 15.86 20.09
CA THR A 269 -9.10 14.65 20.47
C THR A 269 -8.29 13.36 20.30
N ASN A 270 -7.33 13.38 19.38
CA ASN A 270 -6.53 12.24 18.91
C ASN A 270 -5.03 12.60 18.75
N PRO A 271 -4.36 13.08 19.82
CA PRO A 271 -2.97 13.52 19.76
C PRO A 271 -1.99 12.38 19.42
N GLU A 272 -2.37 11.12 19.59
CA GLU A 272 -1.59 9.96 19.19
C GLU A 272 -1.59 9.70 17.67
N VAL A 273 -2.64 10.14 16.96
CA VAL A 273 -2.70 10.13 15.50
C VAL A 273 -1.97 11.37 14.96
N VAL A 274 -2.28 12.54 15.52
CA VAL A 274 -1.74 13.86 15.14
C VAL A 274 -0.75 14.35 16.20
N ARG A 275 0.42 13.69 16.22
CA ARG A 275 1.52 13.92 17.17
C ARG A 275 2.22 15.25 17.00
#